data_AF-A0A093VMP6-F1
#
_entry.id   AF-A0A093VMP6-F1
#
_cell.length_a   1.000
_cell.length_b   1.000
_cell.length_c   1.000
_cell.angle_alpha   90.00
_cell.angle_beta   90.00
_cell.angle_gamma   90.00
#
_symmetry.space_group_name_H-M   'P 1'
#
loop_
_entity.id
_entity.type
_entity.pdbx_description
1 polymer ?
#
loop_
_entity_poly.entity_id
_entity_poly.type
_entity_poly.pdbx_seq_one_letter_code
_entity_poly.pdbx_strand_id
1 'polypeptide(L)'
;MLEFMDYVQLAFAEATRWNQDNSYSALTATAESLLDFHVPERLQVRLSSLSTPHFATSYTLGTVGLIDGSVSYLFSTVPLNNTPSQSGLIPLRRLVRGYRQIEAPVPPRRNWGWDAIPSPNSLQNIDGAENNDDVVRKATLLHATLHLPPPSTLNALFLRRISPTTQITASLVSTQAPPLVKSAPSAALLAQISHDTGTFSNEYLFSTDNALFGWRGLWNIGLEPAPGKASTDKVSLLSAGAEAYYSPISSLVGLSTGLKFTTLPAASRTPSSSSSGSTPNPISSFPYTLTLTLTPLTGSLSTTYSARASPNLAFSSRFGFNVYSWESEMVAGCEIWRKSPRTEPVEVDDGLEWARRKMGIVKDLAAEKISSLSSSNNPQAIEEDEGDSVIKIRVDQSWNVRLLWEGRVKSLLVTAGVSLGPGSFTALSSIPSSPTSSSAPVAAAGTGSSQSSGGGAAPTSRPSYWQGVGVSILYSS
;
A
#
# COMPACT_ATOMS: atom_id res chain seq x y z
N MET A 1 -2.69 1.00 -8.19
CA MET A 1 -1.82 2.13 -7.81
C MET A 1 -2.37 2.81 -6.57
N LEU A 2 -1.51 3.40 -5.73
CA LEU A 2 -1.93 4.21 -4.57
C LEU A 2 -2.72 5.45 -5.03
N GLU A 3 -3.74 5.80 -4.27
CA GLU A 3 -4.44 7.07 -4.45
C GLU A 3 -3.64 8.23 -3.85
N PHE A 4 -3.98 9.47 -4.23
CA PHE A 4 -3.28 10.67 -3.77
C PHE A 4 -3.24 10.78 -2.24
N MET A 5 -4.37 10.49 -1.57
CA MET A 5 -4.48 10.48 -0.11
C MET A 5 -3.46 9.53 0.52
N ASP A 6 -3.43 8.27 0.07
CA ASP A 6 -2.54 7.25 0.61
C ASP A 6 -1.08 7.60 0.33
N TYR A 7 -0.78 8.15 -0.84
CA TYR A 7 0.56 8.60 -1.22
C TYR A 7 1.06 9.71 -0.28
N VAL A 8 0.22 10.71 0.01
CA VAL A 8 0.56 11.81 0.94
C VAL A 8 0.77 11.29 2.36
N GLN A 9 -0.05 10.34 2.82
CA GLN A 9 0.13 9.74 4.14
C GLN A 9 1.43 8.94 4.24
N LEU A 10 1.79 8.20 3.18
CA LEU A 10 3.07 7.49 3.09
C LEU A 10 4.23 8.49 3.11
N ALA A 11 4.17 9.55 2.29
CA ALA A 11 5.17 10.61 2.27
C ALA A 11 5.35 11.27 3.64
N PHE A 12 4.25 11.55 4.35
CA PHE A 12 4.29 12.12 5.70
C PHE A 12 4.88 11.14 6.72
N ALA A 13 4.55 9.86 6.64
CA ALA A 13 5.14 8.83 7.49
C ALA A 13 6.65 8.68 7.25
N GLU A 14 7.09 8.69 5.98
CA GLU A 14 8.50 8.65 5.60
C GLU A 14 9.23 9.90 6.13
N ALA A 15 8.66 11.09 5.92
CA ALA A 15 9.24 12.36 6.39
C ALA A 15 9.35 12.44 7.92
N THR A 16 8.41 11.84 8.64
CA THR A 16 8.43 11.76 10.11
C THR A 16 9.18 10.54 10.65
N ARG A 17 9.69 9.65 9.77
CA ARG A 17 10.28 8.35 10.12
C ARG A 17 9.37 7.49 11.01
N TRP A 18 8.07 7.52 10.73
CA TRP A 18 7.11 6.62 11.35
C TRP A 18 7.12 5.28 10.62
N ASN A 19 7.36 4.20 11.35
CA ASN A 19 7.40 2.86 10.76
C ASN A 19 5.97 2.30 10.62
N GLN A 20 5.44 2.28 9.40
CA GLN A 20 4.11 1.72 9.12
C GLN A 20 4.09 0.18 9.20
N ASP A 21 5.23 -0.49 8.97
CA ASP A 21 5.31 -1.96 8.92
C ASP A 21 5.30 -2.59 10.33
N ASN A 22 5.53 -1.77 11.36
CA ASN A 22 5.45 -2.15 12.77
C ASN A 22 4.06 -1.92 13.38
N SER A 23 3.02 -2.30 12.64
CA SER A 23 1.64 -2.29 13.14
C SER A 23 1.00 -3.65 12.94
N TYR A 24 -0.01 -3.95 13.76
CA TYR A 24 -0.81 -5.16 13.55
C TYR A 24 -1.62 -5.08 12.26
N SER A 25 -2.06 -3.88 11.87
CA SER A 25 -2.77 -3.67 10.59
C SER A 25 -1.91 -3.99 9.37
N ALA A 26 -0.60 -3.80 9.45
CA ALA A 26 0.34 -4.14 8.39
C ALA A 26 0.86 -5.60 8.45
N LEU A 27 0.30 -6.46 9.32
CA LEU A 27 0.78 -7.84 9.49
C LEU A 27 0.74 -8.62 8.17
N THR A 28 -0.34 -8.49 7.39
CA THR A 28 -0.57 -9.17 6.11
C THR A 28 -0.41 -8.25 4.90
N ALA A 29 0.13 -7.03 5.07
CA ALA A 29 0.18 -6.03 4.00
C ALA A 29 0.96 -6.49 2.75
N THR A 30 2.03 -7.27 2.93
CA THR A 30 2.82 -7.81 1.81
C THR A 30 2.01 -8.81 0.98
N ALA A 31 1.29 -9.71 1.64
CA ALA A 31 0.38 -10.66 1.01
C ALA A 31 -0.74 -9.96 0.23
N GLU A 32 -1.43 -9.02 0.90
CA GLU A 32 -2.55 -8.28 0.34
C GLU A 32 -2.12 -7.45 -0.87
N SER A 33 -0.94 -6.83 -0.83
CA SER A 33 -0.41 -6.05 -1.95
C SER A 33 -0.15 -6.87 -3.24
N LEU A 34 0.20 -8.15 -3.06
CA LEU A 34 0.54 -9.09 -4.13
C LEU A 34 -0.68 -9.86 -4.65
N LEU A 35 -1.60 -10.23 -3.75
CA LEU A 35 -2.74 -11.09 -4.06
C LEU A 35 -4.04 -10.32 -4.27
N ASP A 36 -4.27 -9.24 -3.52
CA ASP A 36 -5.55 -8.53 -3.48
C ASP A 36 -5.43 -7.16 -4.14
N PHE A 37 -4.99 -7.16 -5.40
CA PHE A 37 -5.00 -5.97 -6.24
C PHE A 37 -6.36 -5.77 -6.93
N HIS A 38 -6.75 -4.51 -7.05
CA HIS A 38 -7.94 -4.12 -7.80
C HIS A 38 -7.66 -4.12 -9.30
N VAL A 39 -8.50 -4.82 -10.07
CA VAL A 39 -8.48 -4.80 -11.53
C VAL A 39 -9.52 -3.79 -12.00
N PRO A 40 -9.15 -2.76 -12.78
CA PRO A 40 -10.14 -1.86 -13.35
C PRO A 40 -11.05 -2.66 -14.29
N GLU A 41 -12.36 -2.48 -14.18
CA GLU A 41 -13.34 -3.17 -15.02
C GLU A 41 -13.73 -2.36 -16.26
N ARG A 42 -13.34 -1.08 -16.31
CA ARG A 42 -13.77 -0.11 -17.33
C ARG A 42 -12.65 0.85 -17.68
N LEU A 43 -12.87 1.67 -18.72
CA LEU A 43 -11.99 2.78 -19.05
C LEU A 43 -12.29 3.96 -18.10
N GLN A 44 -11.26 4.40 -17.38
CA GLN A 44 -11.31 5.55 -16.47
C GLN A 44 -10.09 6.45 -16.72
N VAL A 45 -10.28 7.76 -16.73
CA VAL A 45 -9.21 8.76 -16.83
C VAL A 45 -9.31 9.67 -15.62
N ARG A 46 -8.25 9.70 -14.80
CA ARG A 46 -8.11 10.58 -13.65
C ARG A 46 -7.10 11.68 -13.97
N LEU A 47 -7.54 12.93 -13.91
CA LEU A 47 -6.73 14.12 -14.12
C LEU A 47 -6.67 14.88 -12.80
N SER A 48 -5.49 14.96 -12.20
CA SER A 48 -5.25 15.76 -11.00
C SER A 48 -4.32 16.93 -11.30
N SER A 49 -4.60 18.07 -10.68
CA SER A 49 -3.78 19.27 -10.79
C SER A 49 -3.75 20.00 -9.45
N LEU A 50 -2.58 20.49 -9.08
CA LEU A 50 -2.38 21.28 -7.88
C LEU A 50 -2.58 22.76 -8.22
N SER A 51 -3.72 23.34 -7.83
CA SER A 51 -4.04 24.75 -8.12
C SER A 51 -3.27 25.72 -7.20
N THR A 52 -3.04 25.32 -5.95
CA THR A 52 -2.16 26.02 -5.01
C THR A 52 -1.37 24.98 -4.20
N PRO A 53 -0.24 25.33 -3.56
CA PRO A 53 0.54 24.38 -2.73
C PRO A 53 -0.28 23.61 -1.69
N HIS A 54 -1.43 24.17 -1.26
CA HIS A 54 -2.32 23.57 -0.29
C HIS A 54 -3.65 23.06 -0.87
N PHE A 55 -3.88 23.22 -2.17
CA PHE A 55 -5.17 22.91 -2.79
C PHE A 55 -4.96 22.17 -4.10
N ALA A 56 -5.56 20.99 -4.19
CA ALA A 56 -5.55 20.19 -5.40
C ALA A 56 -6.98 19.90 -5.87
N THR A 57 -7.11 19.76 -7.19
CA THR A 57 -8.35 19.45 -7.88
C THR A 57 -8.14 18.17 -8.67
N SER A 58 -9.09 17.24 -8.62
CA SER A 58 -9.06 16.00 -9.38
C SER A 58 -10.37 15.79 -10.12
N TYR A 59 -10.28 15.36 -11.38
CA TYR A 59 -11.42 15.03 -12.22
C TYR A 59 -11.29 13.59 -12.68
N THR A 60 -12.38 12.84 -12.57
CA THR A 60 -12.46 11.43 -12.92
C THR A 60 -13.52 11.24 -13.99
N LEU A 61 -13.07 10.84 -15.17
CA LEU A 61 -13.89 10.60 -16.35
C LEU A 61 -13.97 9.08 -16.57
N GLY A 62 -15.16 8.50 -16.42
CA GLY A 62 -15.42 7.08 -16.70
C GLY A 62 -16.29 6.88 -17.93
N THR A 63 -16.31 5.67 -18.49
CA THR A 63 -17.24 5.33 -19.59
C THR A 63 -18.69 5.21 -19.15
N VAL A 64 -18.95 5.09 -17.85
CA VAL A 64 -20.30 4.98 -17.28
C VAL A 64 -20.40 5.95 -16.13
N GLY A 65 -21.38 6.85 -16.19
CA GLY A 65 -21.70 7.79 -15.12
C GLY A 65 -21.47 9.26 -15.49
N LEU A 66 -21.74 10.10 -14.50
CA LEU A 66 -21.45 11.53 -14.52
C LEU A 66 -19.94 11.76 -14.35
N ILE A 67 -19.49 12.97 -14.69
CA ILE A 67 -18.11 13.39 -14.43
C ILE A 67 -17.98 13.59 -12.92
N ASP A 68 -17.12 12.79 -12.29
CA ASP A 68 -16.82 12.94 -10.87
C ASP A 68 -15.65 13.91 -10.70
N GLY A 69 -15.81 14.85 -9.78
CA GLY A 69 -14.80 15.81 -9.38
C GLY A 69 -14.48 15.67 -7.91
N SER A 70 -13.25 16.01 -7.52
CA SER A 70 -12.92 16.21 -6.13
C SER A 70 -12.03 17.41 -5.94
N VAL A 71 -12.23 18.06 -4.82
CA VAL A 71 -11.47 19.20 -4.37
C VAL A 71 -10.81 18.81 -3.06
N SER A 72 -9.48 18.84 -3.02
CA SER A 72 -8.71 18.47 -1.84
C SER A 72 -7.92 19.65 -1.28
N TYR A 73 -7.90 19.75 0.04
CA TYR A 73 -7.09 20.67 0.80
C TYR A 73 -6.07 19.89 1.61
N LEU A 74 -4.81 20.28 1.52
CA LEU A 74 -3.68 19.64 2.17
C LEU A 74 -2.86 20.69 2.92
N PHE A 75 -2.71 20.47 4.21
CA PHE A 75 -1.85 21.27 5.07
C PHE A 75 -0.93 20.34 5.87
N SER A 76 0.38 20.54 5.74
CA SER A 76 1.40 19.81 6.49
C SER A 76 2.33 20.79 7.17
N THR A 77 2.70 20.52 8.42
CA THR A 77 3.75 21.30 9.10
C THR A 77 5.15 20.83 8.74
N VAL A 78 5.29 19.60 8.24
CA VAL A 78 6.54 19.06 7.72
C VAL A 78 6.63 19.40 6.23
N PRO A 79 7.72 20.02 5.76
CA PRO A 79 7.89 20.33 4.34
C PRO A 79 8.03 19.04 3.54
N LEU A 80 7.09 18.79 2.61
CA LEU A 80 7.08 17.64 1.71
C LEU A 80 7.87 17.92 0.41
N ASN A 81 8.96 18.68 0.49
CA ASN A 81 9.70 19.17 -0.68
C ASN A 81 10.38 18.04 -1.48
N ASN A 82 10.66 16.90 -0.83
CA ASN A 82 11.33 15.75 -1.46
C ASN A 82 10.35 14.77 -2.12
N THR A 83 9.04 15.02 -2.05
CA THR A 83 8.04 14.16 -2.69
C THR A 83 7.49 14.82 -3.94
N PRO A 84 7.80 14.32 -5.15
CA PRO A 84 7.31 14.91 -6.38
C PRO A 84 5.78 14.78 -6.47
N SER A 85 5.10 15.83 -6.91
CA SER A 85 3.64 15.83 -7.18
C SER A 85 3.32 15.39 -8.62
N GLN A 86 4.27 15.56 -9.53
CA GLN A 86 4.10 15.29 -10.95
C GLN A 86 4.20 13.78 -11.23
N SER A 87 3.24 13.22 -11.95
CA SER A 87 3.17 11.78 -12.23
C SER A 87 4.37 11.23 -13.00
N GLY A 88 5.06 12.08 -13.78
CA GLY A 88 6.29 11.70 -14.49
C GLY A 88 7.51 11.50 -13.58
N LEU A 89 7.55 12.18 -12.43
CA LEU A 89 8.69 12.18 -11.51
C LEU A 89 8.52 11.20 -10.33
N ILE A 90 7.29 10.78 -10.02
CA ILE A 90 7.01 9.87 -8.90
C ILE A 90 7.49 8.45 -9.25
N PRO A 91 8.46 7.86 -8.53
CA PRO A 91 8.96 6.52 -8.83
C PRO A 91 7.84 5.47 -8.70
N LEU A 92 7.69 4.61 -9.72
CA LEU A 92 6.59 3.65 -9.80
C LEU A 92 6.58 2.68 -8.61
N ARG A 93 7.75 2.28 -8.10
CA ARG A 93 7.88 1.41 -6.91
C ARG A 93 7.27 2.00 -5.64
N ARG A 94 7.17 3.34 -5.52
CA ARG A 94 6.50 3.98 -4.39
C ARG A 94 4.99 4.02 -4.56
N LEU A 95 4.51 4.14 -5.79
CA LEU A 95 3.08 4.25 -6.11
C LEU A 95 2.38 2.88 -6.18
N VAL A 96 3.08 1.84 -6.63
CA VAL A 96 2.52 0.50 -6.68
C VAL A 96 2.67 -0.17 -5.32
N ARG A 97 1.56 -0.67 -4.77
CA ARG A 97 1.60 -1.57 -3.62
C ARG A 97 2.22 -2.88 -4.08
N GLY A 98 3.43 -3.22 -3.71
CA GLY A 98 4.09 -4.48 -4.09
C GLY A 98 4.80 -5.12 -2.91
N TYR A 99 5.62 -6.14 -3.18
CA TYR A 99 6.45 -6.73 -2.13
C TYR A 99 7.39 -5.68 -1.53
N ARG A 100 7.22 -5.41 -0.23
CA ARG A 100 8.12 -4.57 0.56
C ARG A 100 8.92 -5.46 1.49
N GLN A 101 10.24 -5.29 1.44
CA GLN A 101 11.12 -5.98 2.39
C GLN A 101 11.08 -5.23 3.71
N ILE A 102 10.56 -5.88 4.74
CA ILE A 102 10.40 -5.27 6.07
C ILE A 102 11.79 -5.00 6.66
N GLU A 103 12.00 -3.76 7.07
CA GLU A 103 13.20 -3.36 7.80
C GLU A 103 13.05 -3.64 9.30
N ALA A 104 14.19 -3.79 9.98
CA ALA A 104 14.20 -3.98 11.42
C ALA A 104 13.60 -2.73 12.10
N PRO A 105 12.59 -2.88 12.99
CA PRO A 105 12.03 -1.76 13.71
C PRO A 105 13.10 -0.99 14.47
N VAL A 106 13.29 0.28 14.13
CA VAL A 106 14.24 1.16 14.83
C VAL A 106 13.49 1.83 15.97
N PRO A 107 13.93 1.68 17.23
CA PRO A 107 13.31 2.40 18.33
C PRO A 107 13.45 3.91 18.07
N PRO A 108 12.37 4.70 18.27
CA PRO A 108 12.47 6.14 18.09
C PRO A 108 13.59 6.67 18.99
N ARG A 109 14.50 7.46 18.40
CA ARG A 109 15.63 8.03 19.12
C ARG A 109 15.09 8.91 20.25
N ARG A 110 15.30 8.48 21.50
CA ARG A 110 14.87 9.17 22.73
C ARG A 110 15.69 10.44 23.01
N ASN A 111 16.71 10.69 22.21
CA ASN A 111 17.63 11.80 22.30
C ASN A 111 17.29 12.86 21.25
N TRP A 112 16.41 13.76 21.66
CA TRP A 112 16.45 15.14 21.21
C TRP A 112 15.66 15.97 22.24
N GLY A 113 16.33 16.86 22.96
CA GLY A 113 15.70 17.85 23.84
C GLY A 113 14.85 18.89 23.10
N TRP A 114 14.32 18.56 21.92
CA TRP A 114 13.62 19.48 21.02
C TRP A 114 12.60 18.79 20.10
N ASP A 115 11.37 18.49 20.53
CA ASP A 115 10.28 18.05 19.62
C ASP A 115 9.89 19.10 18.51
N ALA A 116 10.81 19.99 18.13
CA ALA A 116 10.70 21.11 17.22
C ALA A 116 11.25 20.75 15.84
N ILE A 117 10.43 20.93 14.82
CA ILE A 117 10.94 21.29 13.50
C ILE A 117 11.51 22.71 13.68
N PRO A 118 12.82 22.96 13.46
CA PRO A 118 13.33 24.33 13.48
C PRO A 118 12.55 25.13 12.43
N SER A 119 12.00 26.27 12.84
CA SER A 119 11.44 27.22 11.89
C SER A 119 12.56 27.69 10.94
N PRO A 120 12.27 28.02 9.68
CA PRO A 120 13.31 28.44 8.73
C PRO A 120 14.09 29.72 9.16
N ASN A 121 13.63 30.42 10.20
CA ASN A 121 14.28 31.62 10.73
C ASN A 121 15.39 31.35 11.77
N SER A 122 15.56 30.12 12.27
CA SER A 122 16.51 29.82 13.36
C SER A 122 17.91 29.37 12.89
N LEU A 123 18.18 29.35 11.58
CA LEU A 123 19.50 28.99 11.03
C LEU A 123 20.54 30.13 11.09
N GLN A 124 20.21 31.31 11.62
CA GLN A 124 21.11 32.47 11.64
C GLN A 124 21.72 32.82 13.00
N ASN A 125 21.25 32.28 14.12
CA ASN A 125 21.80 32.61 15.45
C ASN A 125 22.09 31.32 16.23
N ILE A 126 23.27 30.74 16.01
CA ILE A 126 23.76 29.61 16.81
C ILE A 126 24.56 30.08 18.04
N ASP A 127 24.91 31.38 18.13
CA ASP A 127 25.70 31.90 19.24
C ASP A 127 24.90 32.91 20.08
N GLY A 128 24.22 32.42 21.11
CA GLY A 128 23.84 33.22 22.29
C GLY A 128 22.35 33.25 22.67
N ALA A 129 22.12 33.09 23.98
CA ALA A 129 20.88 33.32 24.75
C ALA A 129 19.78 32.24 24.56
N GLU A 130 19.59 31.29 25.50
CA GLU A 130 18.90 31.49 26.79
C GLU A 130 17.76 32.51 26.72
N ASN A 131 16.52 32.00 26.74
CA ASN A 131 15.23 32.69 26.73
C ASN A 131 14.65 33.06 25.36
N ASN A 132 14.03 32.08 24.71
CA ASN A 132 12.83 32.30 23.91
C ASN A 132 11.97 31.03 23.92
N ASP A 133 10.69 31.19 24.26
CA ASP A 133 9.64 30.19 24.10
C ASP A 133 9.42 29.93 22.60
N ASP A 134 10.36 29.23 21.96
CA ASP A 134 10.22 28.77 20.60
C ASP A 134 9.03 27.81 20.55
N VAL A 135 7.92 28.25 19.92
CA VAL A 135 6.71 27.45 19.77
C VAL A 135 7.04 26.20 18.94
N VAL A 136 7.38 25.13 19.66
CA VAL A 136 7.73 23.80 19.18
C VAL A 136 6.57 23.24 18.33
N ARG A 137 6.68 23.33 17.00
CA ARG A 137 5.60 22.91 16.09
C ARG A 137 5.64 21.39 15.88
N LYS A 138 4.68 20.70 16.50
CA LYS A 138 4.50 19.25 16.31
C LYS A 138 4.14 18.92 14.85
N ALA A 139 4.60 17.76 14.38
CA ALA A 139 4.25 17.26 13.04
C ALA A 139 2.74 16.99 12.95
N THR A 140 2.06 17.72 12.06
CA THR A 140 0.63 17.61 11.81
C THR A 140 0.37 17.61 10.31
N LEU A 141 -0.50 16.71 9.87
CA LEU A 141 -1.02 16.65 8.51
C LEU A 141 -2.54 16.74 8.60
N LEU A 142 -3.10 17.71 7.91
CA LEU A 142 -4.53 17.92 7.71
C LEU A 142 -4.80 17.72 6.23
N HIS A 143 -5.72 16.83 5.91
CA HIS A 143 -6.14 16.58 4.56
C HIS A 143 -7.66 16.47 4.52
N ALA A 144 -8.30 17.18 3.61
CA ALA A 144 -9.75 17.09 3.40
C ALA A 144 -10.05 16.99 1.92
N THR A 145 -10.93 16.09 1.51
CA THR A 145 -11.40 15.94 0.13
C THR A 145 -12.90 16.02 0.09
N LEU A 146 -13.41 16.96 -0.69
CA LEU A 146 -14.82 17.08 -1.02
C LEU A 146 -15.04 16.47 -2.41
N HIS A 147 -15.84 15.41 -2.49
CA HIS A 147 -16.28 14.82 -3.75
C HIS A 147 -17.59 15.47 -4.20
N LEU A 148 -17.63 15.83 -5.49
CA LEU A 148 -18.75 16.42 -6.23
C LEU A 148 -18.92 15.55 -7.49
N PRO A 149 -20.10 15.28 -8.08
CA PRO A 149 -21.44 15.86 -7.91
C PRO A 149 -22.27 15.23 -6.77
N PRO A 150 -23.50 15.72 -6.50
CA PRO A 150 -24.36 15.15 -5.45
C PRO A 150 -24.66 13.65 -5.65
N PRO A 151 -24.65 12.84 -4.57
CA PRO A 151 -24.49 13.25 -3.17
C PRO A 151 -23.05 13.61 -2.82
N SER A 152 -22.84 14.83 -2.30
CA SER A 152 -21.51 15.28 -1.92
C SER A 152 -21.03 14.53 -0.69
N THR A 153 -19.79 14.04 -0.76
CA THR A 153 -19.13 13.36 0.35
C THR A 153 -17.87 14.13 0.74
N LEU A 154 -17.70 14.35 2.04
CA LEU A 154 -16.54 14.99 2.63
C LEU A 154 -15.75 13.95 3.40
N ASN A 155 -14.52 13.71 2.96
CA ASN A 155 -13.56 12.89 3.69
C ASN A 155 -12.52 13.83 4.29
N ALA A 156 -12.32 13.81 5.59
CA ALA A 156 -11.26 14.56 6.25
C ALA A 156 -10.38 13.61 7.07
N LEU A 157 -9.11 13.96 7.17
CA LEU A 157 -8.08 13.19 7.83
C LEU A 157 -7.15 14.16 8.56
N PHE A 158 -7.04 13.96 9.86
CA PHE A 158 -6.15 14.69 10.74
C PHE A 158 -5.17 13.71 11.34
N LEU A 159 -3.88 13.93 11.08
CA LEU A 159 -2.77 13.18 11.62
C LEU A 159 -1.93 14.13 12.47
N ARG A 160 -1.61 13.73 13.70
CA ARG A 160 -0.74 14.51 14.58
C ARG A 160 0.15 13.61 15.41
N ARG A 161 1.45 13.87 15.35
CA ARG A 161 2.40 13.24 16.27
C ARG A 161 2.42 14.01 17.58
N ILE A 162 2.02 13.38 18.67
CA ILE A 162 1.99 14.00 20.01
C ILE A 162 3.33 13.85 20.71
N SER A 163 3.97 12.70 20.51
CA SER A 163 5.23 12.24 21.09
C SER A 163 6.05 11.51 20.01
N PRO A 164 7.38 11.39 20.15
CA PRO A 164 8.18 10.53 19.28
C PRO A 164 7.65 9.09 19.16
N THR A 165 6.99 8.57 20.19
CA THR A 165 6.39 7.21 20.17
C THR A 165 4.90 7.20 19.85
N THR A 166 4.20 8.34 19.91
CA THR A 166 2.73 8.36 19.87
C THR A 166 2.19 9.25 18.75
N GLN A 167 1.33 8.67 17.92
CA GLN A 167 0.63 9.35 16.84
C GLN A 167 -0.89 9.22 17.02
N ILE A 168 -1.61 10.30 16.72
CA ILE A 168 -3.08 10.32 16.66
C ILE A 168 -3.50 10.52 15.22
N THR A 169 -4.50 9.75 14.81
CA THR A 169 -5.19 9.85 13.53
C THR A 169 -6.68 10.02 13.81
N ALA A 170 -7.32 10.98 13.18
CA ALA A 170 -8.77 11.12 13.16
C ALA A 170 -9.23 11.23 11.71
N SER A 171 -10.00 10.25 11.24
CA SER A 171 -10.66 10.29 9.93
C SER A 171 -12.15 10.54 10.11
N LEU A 172 -12.68 11.43 9.29
CA LEU A 172 -14.09 11.83 9.28
C LEU A 172 -14.62 11.59 7.87
N VAL A 173 -15.77 10.94 7.78
CA VAL A 173 -16.51 10.79 6.52
C VAL A 173 -17.90 11.33 6.77
N SER A 174 -18.33 12.30 5.96
CA SER A 174 -19.67 12.87 6.00
C SER A 174 -20.29 12.80 4.61
N THR A 175 -21.52 12.32 4.53
CA THR A 175 -22.22 12.18 3.26
C THR A 175 -23.58 12.87 3.33
N GLN A 176 -23.90 13.66 2.31
CA GLN A 176 -25.21 14.32 2.19
C GLN A 176 -26.27 13.43 1.52
N ALA A 177 -25.95 12.15 1.25
CA ALA A 177 -26.90 11.22 0.66
C ALA A 177 -28.07 10.92 1.60
N PRO A 178 -29.30 10.67 1.09
CA PRO A 178 -30.34 10.09 1.91
C PRO A 178 -29.82 8.77 2.51
N PRO A 179 -29.92 8.56 3.83
CA PRO A 179 -29.34 7.39 4.47
C PRO A 179 -29.99 6.14 3.88
N LEU A 180 -29.18 5.27 3.26
CA LEU A 180 -29.63 4.02 2.64
C LEU A 180 -30.31 3.09 3.66
N VAL A 181 -30.02 3.29 4.95
CA VAL A 181 -30.64 2.61 6.09
C VAL A 181 -31.01 3.66 7.13
N LYS A 182 -32.24 3.62 7.67
CA LYS A 182 -32.73 4.56 8.71
C LYS A 182 -31.82 4.66 9.95
N SER A 183 -30.96 3.67 10.20
CA SER A 183 -30.06 3.60 11.34
C SER A 183 -28.61 4.02 11.04
N ALA A 184 -28.25 4.29 9.77
CA ALA A 184 -26.89 4.68 9.43
C ALA A 184 -26.71 6.20 9.63
N PRO A 185 -25.68 6.64 10.39
CA PRO A 185 -25.42 8.06 10.58
C PRO A 185 -24.92 8.70 9.28
N SER A 186 -25.33 9.96 9.05
CA SER A 186 -24.88 10.75 7.89
C SER A 186 -23.39 11.14 7.98
N ALA A 187 -22.79 11.04 9.17
CA ALA A 187 -21.36 11.26 9.38
C ALA A 187 -20.78 10.23 10.36
N ALA A 188 -19.58 9.73 10.06
CA ALA A 188 -18.83 8.81 10.90
C ALA A 188 -17.41 9.36 11.16
N LEU A 189 -16.98 9.31 12.41
CA LEU A 189 -15.65 9.70 12.86
C LEU A 189 -14.93 8.45 13.40
N LEU A 190 -13.72 8.20 12.91
CA LEU A 190 -12.82 7.18 13.42
C LEU A 190 -11.58 7.86 14.00
N ALA A 191 -11.35 7.65 15.29
CA ALA A 191 -10.16 8.08 16.00
C ALA A 191 -9.25 6.87 16.27
N GLN A 192 -7.96 7.04 16.03
CA GLN A 192 -6.94 6.04 16.26
C GLN A 192 -5.77 6.68 17.02
N ILE A 193 -5.28 5.98 18.04
CA ILE A 193 -4.07 6.35 18.78
C ILE A 193 -3.09 5.19 18.62
N SER A 194 -1.96 5.42 17.96
CA SER A 194 -0.88 4.45 17.81
C SER A 194 0.30 4.82 18.69
N HIS A 195 0.87 3.83 19.37
CA HIS A 195 2.03 3.94 20.24
C HIS A 195 3.08 2.91 19.82
N ASP A 196 4.13 3.36 19.15
CA ASP A 196 5.22 2.54 18.63
C ASP A 196 6.53 2.79 19.39
N THR A 197 7.13 1.72 19.89
CA THR A 197 8.43 1.72 20.57
C THR A 197 9.50 0.93 19.82
N GLY A 198 9.18 0.38 18.65
CA GLY A 198 10.01 -0.55 17.89
C GLY A 198 9.88 -1.99 18.38
N THR A 199 10.02 -2.24 19.68
CA THR A 199 9.87 -3.61 20.25
C THR A 199 8.42 -4.04 20.38
N PHE A 200 7.53 -3.11 20.73
CA PHE A 200 6.09 -3.33 20.71
C PHE A 200 5.37 -2.13 20.11
N SER A 201 4.21 -2.39 19.53
CA SER A 201 3.32 -1.40 18.92
C SER A 201 1.89 -1.66 19.36
N ASN A 202 1.24 -0.65 19.94
CA ASN A 202 -0.13 -0.71 20.40
C ASN A 202 -0.98 0.31 19.66
N GLU A 203 -2.17 -0.07 19.20
CA GLU A 203 -3.14 0.82 18.56
C GLU A 203 -4.48 0.72 19.29
N TYR A 204 -5.06 1.88 19.59
CA TYR A 204 -6.42 2.00 20.13
C TYR A 204 -7.30 2.68 19.09
N LEU A 205 -8.48 2.13 18.86
CA LEU A 205 -9.42 2.56 17.83
C LEU A 205 -10.76 2.89 18.48
N PHE A 206 -11.37 3.97 18.03
CA PHE A 206 -12.70 4.37 18.42
C PHE A 206 -13.47 4.86 17.19
N SER A 207 -14.63 4.29 16.91
CA SER A 207 -15.51 4.73 15.81
C SER A 207 -16.87 5.15 16.35
N THR A 208 -17.37 6.31 15.90
CA THR A 208 -18.66 6.85 16.35
C THR A 208 -19.87 6.18 15.71
N ASP A 209 -19.71 5.47 14.59
CA ASP A 209 -20.83 4.85 13.84
C ASP A 209 -21.56 3.79 14.68
N ASN A 210 -20.79 2.85 15.24
CA ASN A 210 -21.29 1.79 16.13
C ASN A 210 -20.74 1.89 17.56
N ALA A 211 -20.16 3.03 17.95
CA ALA A 211 -19.38 3.16 19.19
C ALA A 211 -18.35 2.01 19.34
N LEU A 212 -17.68 1.65 18.24
CA LEU A 212 -16.76 0.53 18.19
C LEU A 212 -15.45 0.91 18.89
N PHE A 213 -15.10 0.18 19.94
CA PHE A 213 -13.79 0.23 20.56
C PHE A 213 -12.94 -0.91 19.99
N GLY A 214 -11.72 -0.60 19.61
CA GLY A 214 -10.75 -1.57 19.13
C GLY A 214 -9.42 -1.42 19.84
N TRP A 215 -8.73 -2.53 20.02
CA TRP A 215 -7.35 -2.58 20.46
C TRP A 215 -6.58 -3.52 19.55
N ARG A 216 -5.36 -3.13 19.19
CA ARG A 216 -4.40 -3.97 18.46
C ARG A 216 -3.05 -3.90 19.14
N GLY A 217 -2.39 -5.03 19.27
CA GLY A 217 -1.05 -5.14 19.84
C GLY A 217 -0.16 -5.98 18.92
N LEU A 218 1.09 -5.55 18.77
CA LEU A 218 2.14 -6.29 18.07
C LEU A 218 3.40 -6.27 18.93
N TRP A 219 3.99 -7.45 19.15
CA TRP A 219 5.22 -7.67 19.89
C TRP A 219 6.27 -8.30 18.99
N ASN A 220 7.42 -7.64 18.88
CA ASN A 220 8.56 -8.12 18.11
C ASN A 220 9.51 -8.88 19.04
N ILE A 221 9.54 -10.20 18.86
CA ILE A 221 10.37 -11.11 19.64
C ILE A 221 11.80 -11.07 19.11
N GLY A 222 12.75 -11.00 20.03
CA GLY A 222 14.17 -11.05 19.69
C GLY A 222 14.77 -9.71 19.27
N LEU A 223 14.10 -8.57 19.46
CA LEU A 223 14.75 -7.26 19.46
C LEU A 223 15.28 -6.97 20.87
N GLU A 224 16.57 -6.64 20.96
CA GLU A 224 17.16 -6.14 22.20
C GLU A 224 17.09 -4.62 22.12
N PRO A 225 16.48 -3.93 23.11
CA PRO A 225 16.29 -2.49 23.09
C PRO A 225 17.60 -1.78 23.44
N ALA A 226 18.62 -1.88 22.59
CA ALA A 226 19.82 -1.08 22.72
C ALA A 226 19.61 0.26 21.99
N PRO A 227 19.51 1.40 22.71
CA PRO A 227 19.34 2.69 22.06
C PRO A 227 20.54 3.02 21.16
N GLY A 228 20.28 3.31 19.89
CA GLY A 228 21.30 3.82 18.95
C GLY A 228 22.06 2.79 18.13
N LYS A 229 21.90 1.48 18.38
CA LYS A 229 22.38 0.44 17.46
C LYS A 229 21.20 -0.04 16.63
N ALA A 230 21.18 0.30 15.34
CA ALA A 230 20.34 -0.43 14.40
C ALA A 230 20.74 -1.90 14.51
N SER A 231 19.78 -2.81 14.70
CA SER A 231 20.04 -4.25 14.76
C SER A 231 20.33 -4.78 13.35
N THR A 232 21.43 -4.31 12.76
CA THR A 232 21.89 -4.61 11.40
C THR A 232 22.34 -6.05 11.23
N ASP A 233 22.52 -6.77 12.34
CA ASP A 233 23.13 -8.11 12.37
C ASP A 233 22.07 -9.21 12.56
N LYS A 234 20.80 -8.83 12.78
CA LYS A 234 19.71 -9.80 12.92
C LYS A 234 19.24 -10.27 11.55
N VAL A 235 19.19 -11.59 11.41
CA VAL A 235 18.85 -12.28 10.15
C VAL A 235 17.33 -12.50 10.02
N SER A 236 16.62 -12.63 11.14
CA SER A 236 15.18 -12.87 11.15
C SER A 236 14.47 -12.09 12.27
N LEU A 237 13.19 -11.84 12.04
CA LEU A 237 12.29 -11.16 12.95
C LEU A 237 11.01 -12.00 13.09
N LEU A 238 10.70 -12.38 14.32
CA LEU A 238 9.45 -13.02 14.70
C LEU A 238 8.59 -12.00 15.45
N SER A 239 7.39 -11.75 14.93
CA SER A 239 6.40 -10.86 15.54
C SER A 239 5.15 -11.66 15.89
N ALA A 240 4.58 -11.40 17.06
CA ALA A 240 3.30 -11.94 17.48
C ALA A 240 2.36 -10.79 17.80
N GLY A 241 1.08 -10.92 17.51
CA GLY A 241 0.12 -9.85 17.74
C GLY A 241 -1.30 -10.36 17.93
N ALA A 242 -2.16 -9.46 18.39
CA ALA A 242 -3.58 -9.72 18.55
C ALA A 242 -4.38 -8.44 18.33
N GLU A 243 -5.64 -8.59 17.95
CA GLU A 243 -6.62 -7.53 17.93
C GLU A 243 -7.93 -7.96 18.59
N ALA A 244 -8.56 -7.01 19.25
CA ALA A 244 -9.86 -7.16 19.88
C ALA A 244 -10.74 -5.96 19.57
N TYR A 245 -11.97 -6.22 19.16
CA TYR A 245 -12.98 -5.22 18.88
C TYR A 245 -14.22 -5.50 19.73
N TYR A 246 -14.81 -4.43 20.25
CA TYR A 246 -16.03 -4.49 21.02
C TYR A 246 -16.92 -3.30 20.67
N SER A 247 -18.16 -3.58 20.29
CA SER A 247 -19.18 -2.57 20.06
C SER A 247 -20.33 -2.80 21.04
N PRO A 248 -20.60 -1.86 21.97
CA PRO A 248 -21.70 -1.97 22.92
C PRO A 248 -23.06 -1.77 22.23
N ILE A 249 -23.13 -0.98 21.15
CA ILE A 249 -24.38 -0.70 20.44
C ILE A 249 -24.85 -1.94 19.67
N SER A 250 -23.93 -2.62 18.98
CA SER A 250 -24.26 -3.82 18.21
C SER A 250 -24.06 -5.13 18.98
N SER A 251 -23.53 -5.07 20.22
CA SER A 251 -23.15 -6.24 21.02
C SER A 251 -22.24 -7.22 20.28
N LEU A 252 -21.37 -6.72 19.40
CA LEU A 252 -20.45 -7.53 18.61
C LEU A 252 -19.06 -7.51 19.22
N VAL A 253 -18.44 -8.68 19.27
CA VAL A 253 -17.04 -8.87 19.67
C VAL A 253 -16.29 -9.46 18.48
N GLY A 254 -15.13 -8.89 18.17
CA GLY A 254 -14.19 -9.42 17.17
C GLY A 254 -12.86 -9.73 17.85
N LEU A 255 -12.26 -10.88 17.55
CA LEU A 255 -10.96 -11.29 18.07
C LEU A 255 -10.14 -11.93 16.95
N SER A 256 -8.87 -11.56 16.88
CA SER A 256 -7.93 -12.11 15.91
C SER A 256 -6.52 -12.16 16.52
N THR A 257 -5.78 -13.22 16.24
CA THR A 257 -4.38 -13.36 16.63
C THR A 257 -3.53 -13.63 15.42
N GLY A 258 -2.30 -13.14 15.43
CA GLY A 258 -1.42 -13.16 14.27
C GLY A 258 0.03 -13.42 14.66
N LEU A 259 0.72 -14.24 13.85
CA LEU A 259 2.16 -14.44 13.91
C LEU A 259 2.75 -14.04 12.56
N LYS A 260 3.90 -13.37 12.57
CA LYS A 260 4.65 -12.97 11.38
C LYS A 260 6.11 -13.33 11.57
N PHE A 261 6.65 -14.12 10.66
CA PHE A 261 8.07 -14.40 10.56
C PHE A 261 8.60 -13.75 9.28
N THR A 262 9.64 -12.94 9.39
CA THR A 262 10.23 -12.20 8.27
C THR A 262 11.74 -12.34 8.29
N THR A 263 12.36 -12.53 7.12
CA THR A 263 13.82 -12.46 7.00
C THR A 263 14.24 -11.02 6.71
N LEU A 264 15.21 -10.54 7.49
CA LEU A 264 15.69 -9.17 7.40
C LEU A 264 16.73 -9.01 6.27
N PRO A 265 16.95 -7.80 5.74
CA PRO A 265 17.96 -7.56 4.68
C PRO A 265 19.37 -8.02 5.01
N ALA A 266 19.72 -8.12 6.30
CA ALA A 266 20.99 -8.68 6.74
C ALA A 266 21.18 -10.16 6.35
N ALA A 267 20.09 -10.92 6.25
CA ALA A 267 20.12 -12.33 5.86
C ALA A 267 20.53 -12.56 4.40
N SER A 268 20.21 -11.59 3.53
CA SER A 268 20.47 -11.66 2.09
C SER A 268 21.75 -10.96 1.66
N ARG A 269 22.44 -10.22 2.55
CA ARG A 269 23.69 -9.53 2.20
C ARG A 269 24.83 -10.54 2.14
N THR A 270 25.47 -10.63 0.97
CA THR A 270 26.75 -11.32 0.81
C THR A 270 27.81 -10.61 1.68
N PRO A 271 28.66 -11.35 2.41
CA PRO A 271 29.65 -10.73 3.28
C PRO A 271 30.63 -9.91 2.44
N SER A 272 30.61 -8.59 2.59
CA SER A 272 31.69 -7.72 2.13
C SER A 272 32.97 -8.11 2.89
N SER A 273 34.05 -8.36 2.16
CA SER A 273 35.33 -8.93 2.59
C SER A 273 36.17 -8.08 3.55
N SER A 274 35.56 -7.34 4.49
CA SER A 274 36.26 -6.37 5.34
C SER A 274 35.89 -6.40 6.83
N SER A 275 35.21 -7.43 7.34
CA SER A 275 34.99 -7.59 8.79
C SER A 275 35.55 -8.91 9.30
N SER A 276 36.75 -8.86 9.89
CA SER A 276 37.37 -9.93 10.66
C SER A 276 36.59 -10.17 11.96
N GLY A 277 35.75 -11.20 11.98
CA GLY A 277 35.07 -11.67 13.19
C GLY A 277 33.78 -12.40 12.87
N SER A 278 33.75 -13.72 13.12
CA SER A 278 32.60 -14.64 13.06
C SER A 278 31.72 -14.55 11.81
N THR A 279 31.99 -15.41 10.82
CA THR A 279 31.20 -15.58 9.59
C THR A 279 29.79 -16.11 9.87
N PRO A 280 28.70 -15.34 9.69
CA PRO A 280 27.38 -15.92 9.59
C PRO A 280 27.20 -16.43 8.15
N ASN A 281 27.07 -17.75 7.98
CA ASN A 281 26.66 -18.32 6.71
C ASN A 281 25.28 -17.75 6.31
N PRO A 282 25.03 -17.39 5.03
CA PRO A 282 23.72 -16.92 4.62
C PRO A 282 22.68 -18.03 4.82
N ILE A 283 21.71 -17.80 5.72
CA ILE A 283 20.66 -18.78 6.06
C ILE A 283 19.61 -18.91 4.94
N SER A 284 19.48 -17.90 4.06
CA SER A 284 18.56 -17.94 2.94
C SER A 284 19.06 -17.08 1.78
N SER A 285 18.91 -17.57 0.55
CA SER A 285 19.30 -16.87 -0.68
C SER A 285 18.31 -15.78 -1.09
N PHE A 286 17.09 -15.75 -0.53
CA PHE A 286 16.08 -14.76 -0.86
C PHE A 286 15.21 -14.34 0.35
N PRO A 287 14.79 -13.06 0.45
CA PRO A 287 13.89 -12.61 1.50
C PRO A 287 12.50 -13.27 1.40
N TYR A 288 11.92 -13.64 2.54
CA TYR A 288 10.56 -14.18 2.62
C TYR A 288 9.85 -13.75 3.90
N THR A 289 8.53 -13.81 3.86
CA THR A 289 7.60 -13.41 4.92
C THR A 289 6.52 -14.47 5.03
N LEU A 290 6.43 -15.10 6.20
CA LEU A 290 5.40 -16.05 6.55
C LEU A 290 4.47 -15.41 7.57
N THR A 291 3.18 -15.39 7.33
CA THR A 291 2.17 -14.91 8.28
C THR A 291 1.17 -16.01 8.58
N LEU A 292 0.72 -16.07 9.82
CA LEU A 292 -0.35 -16.94 10.28
C LEU A 292 -1.35 -16.06 11.02
N THR A 293 -2.62 -16.11 10.63
CA THR A 293 -3.70 -15.36 11.26
C THR A 293 -4.81 -16.32 11.67
N LEU A 294 -5.35 -16.12 12.86
CA LEU A 294 -6.38 -16.96 13.45
C LEU A 294 -7.51 -16.06 13.97
N THR A 295 -8.73 -16.35 13.55
CA THR A 295 -9.94 -15.73 14.07
C THR A 295 -10.70 -16.77 14.92
N PRO A 296 -10.45 -16.85 16.23
CA PRO A 296 -10.99 -17.93 17.05
C PRO A 296 -12.54 -17.93 17.09
N LEU A 297 -13.18 -16.77 16.94
CA LEU A 297 -14.64 -16.66 16.97
C LEU A 297 -15.32 -17.24 15.72
N THR A 298 -14.72 -17.06 14.55
CA THR A 298 -15.24 -17.54 13.26
C THR A 298 -14.59 -18.85 12.81
N GLY A 299 -13.56 -19.32 13.51
CA GLY A 299 -12.83 -20.54 13.18
C GLY A 299 -11.99 -20.43 11.91
N SER A 300 -11.70 -19.23 11.41
CA SER A 300 -10.88 -19.08 10.20
C SER A 300 -9.39 -18.99 10.55
N LEU A 301 -8.59 -19.77 9.83
CA LEU A 301 -7.15 -19.84 9.90
C LEU A 301 -6.62 -19.44 8.52
N SER A 302 -5.75 -18.43 8.42
CA SER A 302 -5.12 -18.07 7.17
C SER A 302 -3.60 -17.99 7.31
N THR A 303 -2.91 -18.75 6.45
CA THR A 303 -1.45 -18.77 6.34
C THR A 303 -1.06 -18.12 5.03
N THR A 304 -0.12 -17.17 5.05
CA THR A 304 0.45 -16.60 3.83
C THR A 304 1.96 -16.78 3.79
N TYR A 305 2.47 -17.14 2.62
CA TYR A 305 3.89 -17.22 2.33
C TYR A 305 4.23 -16.28 1.16
N SER A 306 5.03 -15.26 1.40
CA SER A 306 5.49 -14.30 0.37
C SER A 306 7.00 -14.32 0.26
N ALA A 307 7.53 -14.54 -0.94
CA ALA A 307 8.96 -14.67 -1.20
C ALA A 307 9.42 -13.75 -2.34
N ARG A 308 10.53 -13.05 -2.14
CA ARG A 308 11.15 -12.20 -3.17
C ARG A 308 12.28 -12.95 -3.85
N ALA A 309 11.96 -13.75 -4.87
CA ALA A 309 12.93 -14.59 -5.56
C ALA A 309 13.99 -13.77 -6.33
N SER A 310 13.67 -12.57 -6.81
CA SER A 310 14.65 -11.65 -7.41
C SER A 310 14.32 -10.19 -7.06
N PRO A 311 15.24 -9.23 -7.29
CA PRO A 311 14.95 -7.80 -7.08
C PRO A 311 13.69 -7.32 -7.82
N ASN A 312 13.35 -7.97 -8.94
CA ASN A 312 12.24 -7.65 -9.81
C ASN A 312 11.13 -8.71 -9.82
N LEU A 313 11.21 -9.73 -8.98
CA LEU A 313 10.24 -10.82 -8.98
C LEU A 313 9.87 -11.20 -7.55
N ALA A 314 8.59 -11.16 -7.25
CA ALA A 314 8.03 -11.62 -5.99
C ALA A 314 6.88 -12.61 -6.23
N PHE A 315 6.75 -13.57 -5.33
CA PHE A 315 5.69 -14.57 -5.28
C PHE A 315 4.96 -14.47 -3.96
N SER A 316 3.67 -14.77 -3.97
CA SER A 316 2.86 -14.92 -2.74
C SER A 316 1.86 -16.06 -2.89
N SER A 317 1.65 -16.80 -1.82
CA SER A 317 0.60 -17.81 -1.72
C SER A 317 -0.15 -17.65 -0.40
N ARG A 318 -1.47 -17.58 -0.45
CA ARG A 318 -2.37 -17.52 0.70
C ARG A 318 -3.21 -18.79 0.73
N PHE A 319 -3.17 -19.46 1.87
CA PHE A 319 -4.00 -20.61 2.19
C PHE A 319 -4.95 -20.21 3.32
N GLY A 320 -6.25 -20.22 3.06
CA GLY A 320 -7.31 -20.04 4.04
C GLY A 320 -7.94 -21.39 4.36
N PHE A 321 -8.25 -21.62 5.63
CA PHE A 321 -8.95 -22.79 6.11
C PHE A 321 -9.96 -22.38 7.17
N ASN A 322 -11.18 -22.87 7.07
CA ASN A 322 -12.20 -22.66 8.09
C ASN A 322 -12.43 -23.97 8.85
N VAL A 323 -12.15 -23.97 10.15
CA VAL A 323 -12.24 -25.14 11.02
C VAL A 323 -13.69 -25.61 11.18
N TYR A 324 -14.67 -24.71 11.13
CA TYR A 324 -16.08 -25.07 11.31
C TYR A 324 -16.74 -25.60 10.05
N SER A 325 -16.41 -25.04 8.88
CA SER A 325 -16.97 -25.50 7.60
C SER A 325 -16.08 -26.53 6.88
N TRP A 326 -14.84 -26.75 7.34
CA TRP A 326 -13.83 -27.55 6.65
C TRP A 326 -13.53 -27.07 5.22
N GLU A 327 -13.84 -25.79 4.95
CA GLU A 327 -13.61 -25.18 3.66
C GLU A 327 -12.16 -24.70 3.57
N SER A 328 -11.52 -24.98 2.43
CA SER A 328 -10.18 -24.49 2.12
C SER A 328 -10.22 -23.58 0.90
N GLU A 329 -9.48 -22.48 0.98
CA GLU A 329 -9.29 -21.52 -0.10
C GLU A 329 -7.78 -21.42 -0.37
N MET A 330 -7.36 -21.58 -1.61
CA MET A 330 -5.98 -21.33 -2.02
C MET A 330 -5.91 -20.25 -3.09
N VAL A 331 -5.06 -19.26 -2.88
CA VAL A 331 -4.77 -18.18 -3.83
C VAL A 331 -3.26 -18.06 -3.99
N ALA A 332 -2.79 -18.00 -5.23
CA ALA A 332 -1.40 -17.77 -5.55
C ALA A 332 -1.27 -16.54 -6.45
N GLY A 333 -0.17 -15.83 -6.33
CA GLY A 333 0.11 -14.68 -7.19
C GLY A 333 1.58 -14.36 -7.30
N CYS A 334 1.91 -13.55 -8.30
CA CYS A 334 3.25 -13.07 -8.54
C CYS A 334 3.25 -11.64 -9.03
N GLU A 335 4.35 -10.94 -8.73
CA GLU A 335 4.64 -9.58 -9.17
C GLU A 335 5.97 -9.60 -9.92
N ILE A 336 5.97 -9.05 -11.13
CA ILE A 336 7.12 -9.02 -12.03
C ILE A 336 7.34 -7.58 -12.47
N TRP A 337 8.47 -7.01 -12.05
CA TRP A 337 8.95 -5.70 -12.46
C TRP A 337 9.76 -5.83 -13.75
N ARG A 338 9.44 -4.98 -14.74
CA ARG A 338 10.14 -4.91 -16.01
C ARG A 338 10.64 -3.50 -16.21
N LYS A 339 11.94 -3.38 -16.51
CA LYS A 339 12.54 -2.14 -17.01
C LYS A 339 12.12 -1.97 -18.47
N SER A 340 11.73 -0.77 -18.88
CA SER A 340 11.65 -0.49 -20.31
C SER A 340 13.08 -0.45 -20.85
N PRO A 341 13.37 -0.99 -22.04
CA PRO A 341 14.61 -0.64 -22.72
C PRO A 341 14.56 0.86 -23.01
N ARG A 342 15.17 1.67 -22.13
CA ARG A 342 15.33 3.09 -22.35
C ARG A 342 16.07 3.25 -23.68
N THR A 343 15.41 3.85 -24.66
CA THR A 343 16.12 4.37 -25.83
C THR A 343 17.00 5.48 -25.28
N GLU A 344 18.31 5.24 -25.26
CA GLU A 344 19.32 6.23 -24.89
C GLU A 344 18.99 7.55 -25.61
N PRO A 345 19.10 8.70 -24.92
CA PRO A 345 18.88 9.99 -25.57
C PRO A 345 19.92 10.13 -26.69
N VAL A 346 19.42 10.40 -27.89
CA VAL A 346 20.13 10.68 -29.14
C VAL A 346 21.52 11.32 -28.92
N GLU A 347 22.54 10.50 -28.70
CA GLU A 347 23.84 10.76 -29.30
C GLU A 347 23.65 10.45 -30.78
N VAL A 348 23.86 11.46 -31.62
CA VAL A 348 23.79 11.46 -33.10
C VAL A 348 23.57 10.06 -33.68
N ASP A 349 22.35 9.81 -34.18
CA ASP A 349 21.94 8.56 -34.85
C ASP A 349 22.81 8.32 -36.09
N ASP A 350 24.00 7.78 -35.86
CA ASP A 350 24.86 7.24 -36.88
C ASP A 350 24.23 5.88 -37.20
N GLY A 351 23.35 5.84 -38.21
CA GLY A 351 22.43 4.74 -38.59
C GLY A 351 23.08 3.37 -38.92
N LEU A 352 24.26 3.11 -38.36
CA LEU A 352 25.05 1.89 -38.37
C LEU A 352 24.85 1.04 -37.09
N GLU A 353 24.09 1.47 -36.08
CA GLU A 353 23.88 0.67 -34.86
C GLU A 353 23.28 -0.72 -35.14
N TRP A 354 22.35 -0.81 -36.10
CA TRP A 354 21.74 -2.08 -36.51
C TRP A 354 22.77 -3.02 -37.16
N ALA A 355 23.74 -2.47 -37.91
CA ALA A 355 24.82 -3.22 -38.54
C ALA A 355 25.84 -3.70 -37.51
N ARG A 356 26.18 -2.86 -36.51
CA ARG A 356 27.04 -3.23 -35.38
C ARG A 356 26.44 -4.36 -34.53
N ARG A 357 25.12 -4.36 -34.34
CA ARG A 357 24.38 -5.43 -33.64
C ARG A 357 24.38 -6.74 -34.43
N LYS A 358 24.31 -6.68 -35.77
CA LYS A 358 24.42 -7.86 -36.65
C LYS A 358 25.83 -8.42 -36.75
N MET A 359 26.87 -7.59 -36.58
CA MET A 359 28.27 -8.02 -36.66
C MET A 359 28.85 -8.54 -35.33
N GLY A 360 28.07 -8.57 -34.24
CA GLY A 360 28.50 -9.16 -32.97
C GLY A 360 29.55 -8.35 -32.17
N ILE A 361 29.86 -7.13 -32.60
CA ILE A 361 30.93 -6.26 -32.06
C ILE A 361 30.59 -5.68 -30.67
N VAL A 362 29.32 -5.74 -30.25
CA VAL A 362 28.82 -5.14 -29.00
C VAL A 362 29.38 -5.83 -27.75
N LYS A 363 29.84 -7.08 -27.85
CA LYS A 363 30.28 -7.87 -26.69
C LYS A 363 31.62 -7.42 -26.11
N ASP A 364 32.52 -6.90 -26.95
CA ASP A 364 33.88 -6.52 -26.54
C ASP A 364 33.96 -5.07 -26.04
N LEU A 365 33.21 -4.16 -26.66
CA LEU A 365 33.12 -2.75 -26.22
C LEU A 365 32.33 -2.59 -24.91
N ALA A 366 31.34 -3.45 -24.65
CA ALA A 366 30.65 -3.49 -23.37
C ALA A 366 31.58 -3.95 -22.24
N ALA A 367 32.51 -4.87 -22.52
CA ALA A 367 33.51 -5.33 -21.55
C ALA A 367 34.54 -4.23 -21.23
N GLU A 368 34.98 -3.45 -22.23
CA GLU A 368 35.86 -2.29 -22.00
C GLU A 368 35.16 -1.18 -21.21
N LYS A 369 33.89 -0.87 -21.51
CA LYS A 369 33.13 0.17 -20.80
C LYS A 369 32.87 -0.19 -19.33
N ILE A 370 32.70 -1.48 -19.01
CA ILE A 370 32.59 -1.98 -17.62
C ILE A 370 33.92 -1.78 -16.87
N SER A 371 35.07 -1.85 -17.56
CA SER A 371 36.38 -1.64 -16.95
C SER A 371 36.71 -0.16 -16.66
N SER A 372 36.12 0.79 -17.40
CA SER A 372 36.32 2.22 -17.15
C SER A 372 35.37 2.79 -16.09
N LEU A 373 34.18 2.19 -15.88
CA LEU A 373 33.24 2.58 -14.82
C LEU A 373 33.64 2.07 -13.42
N SER A 374 34.53 1.10 -13.32
CA SER A 374 35.03 0.60 -12.04
C SER A 374 36.07 1.51 -11.36
N SER A 375 36.44 2.62 -12.00
CA SER A 375 37.46 3.57 -11.50
C SER A 375 36.88 4.83 -10.82
N SER A 376 35.57 5.07 -10.87
CA SER A 376 34.94 6.23 -10.21
C SER A 376 34.29 5.81 -8.89
N ASN A 377 35.08 5.80 -7.82
CA ASN A 377 34.60 5.64 -6.44
C ASN A 377 33.83 6.91 -6.02
N ASN A 378 32.50 6.86 -6.07
CA ASN A 378 31.64 7.77 -5.32
C ASN A 378 30.56 6.95 -4.59
N PRO A 379 30.65 6.76 -3.26
CA PRO A 379 29.79 5.83 -2.53
C PRO A 379 28.51 6.53 -2.03
N GLN A 380 27.68 7.05 -2.94
CA GLN A 380 26.32 7.52 -2.61
C GLN A 380 25.39 7.47 -3.84
N ALA A 381 25.06 6.27 -4.33
CA ALA A 381 23.92 6.05 -5.21
C ALA A 381 23.60 4.55 -5.25
N ILE A 382 22.90 4.04 -4.24
CA ILE A 382 22.05 2.86 -4.43
C ILE A 382 20.73 3.43 -4.97
N GLU A 383 20.75 3.90 -6.21
CA GLU A 383 19.50 4.16 -6.94
C GLU A 383 18.89 2.80 -7.22
N GLU A 384 17.80 2.49 -6.53
CA GLU A 384 17.02 1.28 -6.76
C GLU A 384 16.44 1.29 -8.18
N ASP A 385 17.24 0.86 -9.15
CA ASP A 385 16.87 0.29 -10.44
C ASP A 385 15.39 0.45 -10.81
N GLU A 386 15.07 1.61 -11.39
CA GLU A 386 13.72 2.06 -11.72
C GLU A 386 13.07 1.12 -12.74
N GLY A 387 12.05 0.37 -12.30
CA GLY A 387 11.20 -0.40 -13.20
C GLY A 387 10.09 0.48 -13.76
N ASP A 388 10.04 0.64 -15.09
CA ASP A 388 9.00 1.45 -15.77
C ASP A 388 7.62 0.77 -15.81
N SER A 389 7.57 -0.54 -15.56
CA SER A 389 6.32 -1.29 -15.54
C SER A 389 6.36 -2.48 -14.58
N VAL A 390 5.18 -2.89 -14.13
CA VAL A 390 4.95 -4.03 -13.27
C VAL A 390 3.76 -4.83 -13.78
N ILE A 391 3.90 -6.15 -13.74
CA ILE A 391 2.84 -7.10 -14.05
C ILE A 391 2.53 -7.85 -12.76
N LYS A 392 1.25 -7.90 -12.40
CA LYS A 392 0.75 -8.74 -11.31
C LYS A 392 -0.19 -9.80 -11.86
N ILE A 393 -0.05 -11.00 -11.33
CA ILE A 393 -0.86 -12.15 -11.70
C ILE A 393 -1.40 -12.76 -10.41
N ARG A 394 -2.68 -13.09 -10.38
CA ARG A 394 -3.36 -13.82 -9.30
C ARG A 394 -4.12 -14.98 -9.90
N VAL A 395 -4.06 -16.14 -9.25
CA VAL A 395 -4.77 -17.35 -9.62
C VAL A 395 -5.44 -17.91 -8.37
N ASP A 396 -6.75 -18.09 -8.44
CA ASP A 396 -7.55 -18.66 -7.36
C ASP A 396 -7.78 -20.17 -7.58
N GLN A 397 -8.17 -20.89 -6.53
CA GLN A 397 -8.51 -22.32 -6.58
C GLN A 397 -9.61 -22.67 -7.60
N SER A 398 -10.51 -21.73 -7.91
CA SER A 398 -11.54 -21.88 -8.93
C SER A 398 -11.04 -21.66 -10.36
N TRP A 399 -9.72 -21.57 -10.58
CA TRP A 399 -9.09 -21.23 -11.86
C TRP A 399 -9.46 -19.84 -12.40
N ASN A 400 -9.85 -18.95 -11.50
CA ASN A 400 -10.04 -17.53 -11.80
C ASN A 400 -8.66 -16.87 -11.83
N VAL A 401 -8.33 -16.23 -12.95
CA VAL A 401 -7.06 -15.53 -13.18
C VAL A 401 -7.32 -14.03 -13.27
N ARG A 402 -6.57 -13.25 -12.51
CA ARG A 402 -6.53 -11.79 -12.63
C ARG A 402 -5.13 -11.37 -13.07
N LEU A 403 -5.07 -10.55 -14.10
CA LEU A 403 -3.84 -9.95 -14.63
C LEU A 403 -3.95 -8.43 -14.50
N LEU A 404 -2.91 -7.80 -13.98
CA LEU A 404 -2.80 -6.35 -13.89
C LEU A 404 -1.45 -5.92 -14.45
N TRP A 405 -1.45 -4.96 -15.36
CA TRP A 405 -0.26 -4.26 -15.83
C TRP A 405 -0.35 -2.81 -15.38
N GLU A 406 0.63 -2.36 -14.61
CA GLU A 406 0.80 -0.97 -14.22
C GLU A 406 2.11 -0.46 -14.81
N GLY A 407 2.08 0.68 -15.50
CA GLY A 407 3.27 1.19 -16.17
C GLY A 407 3.21 2.67 -16.44
N ARG A 408 4.39 3.25 -16.71
CA ARG A 408 4.52 4.65 -17.09
C ARG A 408 4.61 4.80 -18.60
N VAL A 409 3.83 5.74 -19.14
CA VAL A 409 3.89 6.17 -20.55
C VAL A 409 4.09 7.69 -20.57
N LYS A 410 5.34 8.13 -20.76
CA LYS A 410 5.72 9.56 -20.62
C LYS A 410 5.36 10.08 -19.22
N SER A 411 4.46 11.07 -19.13
CA SER A 411 3.93 11.61 -17.88
C SER A 411 2.64 10.92 -17.41
N LEU A 412 2.13 9.93 -18.15
CA LEU A 412 0.90 9.21 -17.81
C LEU A 412 1.24 7.93 -17.05
N LEU A 413 0.43 7.63 -16.04
CA LEU A 413 0.45 6.37 -15.32
C LEU A 413 -0.73 5.55 -15.79
N VAL A 414 -0.48 4.36 -16.33
CA VAL A 414 -1.50 3.52 -16.93
C VAL A 414 -1.61 2.23 -16.12
N THR A 415 -2.84 1.87 -15.76
CA THR A 415 -3.20 0.62 -15.11
C THR A 415 -4.17 -0.11 -16.04
N ALA A 416 -3.74 -1.19 -16.68
CA ALA A 416 -4.60 -2.05 -17.49
C ALA A 416 -4.80 -3.38 -16.76
N GLY A 417 -6.01 -3.92 -16.77
CA GLY A 417 -6.25 -5.19 -16.10
C GLY A 417 -7.34 -6.02 -16.76
N VAL A 418 -7.22 -7.32 -16.54
CA VAL A 418 -8.06 -8.35 -17.12
C VAL A 418 -8.39 -9.40 -16.06
N SER A 419 -9.66 -9.80 -15.98
CA SER A 419 -10.14 -10.92 -15.18
C SER A 419 -10.76 -12.00 -16.09
N LEU A 420 -10.27 -13.23 -15.93
CA LEU A 420 -10.62 -14.41 -16.72
C LEU A 420 -11.00 -15.55 -15.78
N GLY A 421 -12.11 -16.25 -16.01
CA GLY A 421 -12.49 -17.33 -15.11
C GLY A 421 -13.76 -18.07 -15.53
N PRO A 422 -13.88 -19.37 -15.19
CA PRO A 422 -15.10 -20.14 -15.44
C PRO A 422 -16.22 -19.87 -14.42
N GLY A 423 -15.90 -19.25 -13.27
CA GLY A 423 -16.86 -18.93 -12.20
C GLY A 423 -17.19 -17.44 -12.09
N SER A 424 -18.13 -17.09 -11.21
CA SER A 424 -18.38 -15.69 -10.82
C SER A 424 -17.26 -15.19 -9.92
N PHE A 425 -16.67 -14.02 -10.21
CA PHE A 425 -15.75 -13.38 -9.28
C PHE A 425 -16.53 -12.87 -8.06
N THR A 426 -16.17 -13.32 -6.85
CA THR A 426 -16.51 -12.60 -5.64
C THR A 426 -15.73 -11.29 -5.63
N ALA A 427 -16.45 -10.18 -5.79
CA ALA A 427 -15.94 -8.85 -5.48
C ALA A 427 -15.77 -8.76 -3.95
N LEU A 428 -14.65 -9.25 -3.42
CA LEU A 428 -14.16 -8.81 -2.12
C LEU A 428 -13.77 -7.34 -2.30
N SER A 429 -14.74 -6.45 -2.09
CA SER A 429 -14.60 -5.01 -2.21
C SER A 429 -13.80 -4.48 -1.01
N SER A 430 -12.53 -4.16 -1.22
CA SER A 430 -11.80 -3.17 -0.41
C SER A 430 -11.91 -1.76 -1.02
N ILE A 431 -13.06 -1.46 -1.64
CA ILE A 431 -13.42 -0.10 -2.03
C ILE A 431 -13.90 0.62 -0.76
N PRO A 432 -13.29 1.75 -0.33
CA PRO A 432 -13.95 2.62 0.62
C PRO A 432 -15.27 3.07 -0.01
N SER A 433 -16.39 2.82 0.66
CA SER A 433 -17.75 3.04 0.18
C SER A 433 -17.96 4.42 -0.44
N SER A 434 -17.83 4.52 -1.76
CA SER A 434 -18.38 5.61 -2.56
C SER A 434 -19.79 5.21 -3.03
N PRO A 435 -20.82 6.05 -2.79
CA PRO A 435 -22.21 5.68 -3.02
C PRO A 435 -22.56 5.77 -4.51
N THR A 436 -22.52 4.65 -5.22
CA THR A 436 -23.15 4.57 -6.55
C THR A 436 -24.48 3.83 -6.44
N SER A 437 -25.54 4.60 -6.64
CA SER A 437 -26.93 4.18 -6.71
C SER A 437 -27.22 3.33 -7.96
N SER A 438 -27.65 2.10 -7.77
CA SER A 438 -28.61 1.44 -8.68
C SER A 438 -29.17 0.16 -8.04
N SER A 439 -30.35 0.25 -7.43
CA SER A 439 -31.21 -0.92 -7.20
C SER A 439 -32.65 -0.59 -7.57
N ALA A 440 -33.14 -1.24 -8.62
CA ALA A 440 -34.55 -1.33 -8.97
C ALA A 440 -35.30 -2.18 -7.91
N PRO A 441 -36.63 -2.00 -7.74
CA PRO A 441 -37.33 -2.49 -6.55
C PRO A 441 -37.59 -4.00 -6.60
N VAL A 442 -37.25 -4.70 -5.51
CA VAL A 442 -37.70 -6.07 -5.27
C VAL A 442 -39.10 -6.00 -4.65
N ALA A 443 -40.09 -6.43 -5.43
CA ALA A 443 -41.46 -6.61 -4.98
C ALA A 443 -41.54 -7.74 -3.94
N ALA A 444 -42.33 -7.50 -2.90
CA ALA A 444 -42.67 -8.46 -1.86
C ALA A 444 -43.51 -9.63 -2.41
N ALA A 445 -43.16 -10.85 -2.00
CA ALA A 445 -44.04 -12.01 -1.99
C ALA A 445 -43.76 -12.75 -0.68
N GLY A 446 -44.70 -12.98 0.23
CA GLY A 446 -46.08 -13.40 -0.04
C GLY A 446 -46.08 -14.92 -0.15
N THR A 447 -46.22 -15.58 1.02
CA THR A 447 -46.34 -17.03 1.17
C THR A 447 -47.48 -17.58 0.31
N GLY A 448 -47.19 -18.56 -0.54
CA GLY A 448 -48.20 -19.27 -1.33
C GLY A 448 -47.61 -20.43 -2.11
N SER A 449 -48.00 -21.64 -1.71
CA SER A 449 -47.73 -22.92 -2.37
C SER A 449 -48.31 -23.00 -3.78
N SER A 450 -47.54 -23.49 -4.76
CA SER A 450 -48.03 -24.35 -5.84
C SER A 450 -46.90 -24.95 -6.67
N GLN A 451 -47.03 -26.24 -6.96
CA GLN A 451 -46.25 -26.97 -7.96
C GLN A 451 -46.58 -26.44 -9.36
N SER A 452 -45.59 -26.26 -10.23
CA SER A 452 -45.74 -26.61 -11.65
C SER A 452 -44.38 -26.85 -12.32
N SER A 453 -44.34 -27.97 -13.04
CA SER A 453 -43.35 -28.39 -14.00
C SER A 453 -43.40 -27.51 -15.27
N GLY A 454 -42.25 -27.05 -15.75
CA GLY A 454 -42.15 -26.37 -17.05
C GLY A 454 -40.70 -26.29 -17.52
N GLY A 455 -40.33 -27.16 -18.46
CA GLY A 455 -39.06 -27.09 -19.17
C GLY A 455 -38.98 -25.82 -20.01
N GLY A 456 -37.95 -25.02 -19.77
CA GLY A 456 -37.56 -23.88 -20.59
C GLY A 456 -36.08 -24.02 -20.96
N ALA A 457 -35.82 -24.12 -22.27
CA ALA A 457 -34.50 -24.30 -22.84
C ALA A 457 -33.53 -23.17 -22.41
N ALA A 458 -32.33 -23.56 -21.98
CA ALA A 458 -31.24 -22.63 -21.70
C ALA A 458 -30.80 -21.92 -23.01
N PRO A 459 -30.61 -20.59 -23.02
CA PRO A 459 -30.02 -19.93 -24.15
C PRO A 459 -28.55 -20.35 -24.27
N THR A 460 -28.20 -20.92 -25.42
CA THR A 460 -26.86 -21.35 -25.82
C THR A 460 -25.97 -20.16 -26.16
N SER A 461 -25.67 -19.30 -25.18
CA SER A 461 -24.53 -18.40 -25.28
C SER A 461 -23.30 -19.14 -24.74
N ARG A 462 -22.26 -19.31 -25.57
CA ARG A 462 -20.95 -19.81 -25.12
C ARG A 462 -20.51 -18.99 -23.90
N PRO A 463 -20.05 -19.59 -22.79
CA PRO A 463 -19.60 -18.81 -21.65
C PRO A 463 -18.43 -17.94 -22.11
N SER A 464 -18.60 -16.61 -22.09
CA SER A 464 -17.50 -15.69 -22.34
C SER A 464 -16.53 -15.80 -21.17
N TYR A 465 -15.36 -16.40 -21.41
CA TYR A 465 -14.29 -16.53 -20.41
C TYR A 465 -13.75 -15.16 -19.93
N TRP A 466 -14.07 -14.09 -20.67
CA TRP A 466 -13.75 -12.71 -20.35
C TRP A 466 -14.89 -12.09 -19.54
N GLN A 467 -14.62 -11.68 -18.30
CA GLN A 467 -15.63 -11.05 -17.44
C GLN A 467 -15.30 -9.60 -17.07
N GLY A 468 -14.02 -9.21 -17.04
CA GLY A 468 -13.63 -7.82 -16.78
C GLY A 468 -12.38 -7.42 -17.56
N VAL A 469 -12.48 -6.35 -18.35
CA VAL A 469 -11.35 -5.72 -19.02
C VAL A 469 -11.47 -4.23 -18.81
N GLY A 470 -10.48 -3.60 -18.19
CA GLY A 470 -10.49 -2.18 -17.95
C GLY A 470 -9.11 -1.56 -18.00
N VAL A 471 -9.11 -0.24 -18.14
CA VAL A 471 -7.91 0.58 -18.24
C VAL A 471 -8.14 1.86 -17.46
N SER A 472 -7.29 2.16 -16.49
CA SER A 472 -7.29 3.42 -15.76
C SER A 472 -6.03 4.21 -16.14
N ILE A 473 -6.22 5.46 -16.58
CA ILE A 473 -5.13 6.37 -16.93
C ILE A 473 -5.13 7.50 -15.89
N LEU A 474 -3.99 7.74 -15.26
CA LEU A 474 -3.79 8.81 -14.29
C LEU A 474 -2.76 9.80 -14.81
N TYR A 475 -3.11 11.08 -14.73
CA TYR A 475 -2.21 12.19 -15.01
C TYR A 475 -2.26 13.18 -13.84
N SER A 476 -1.08 13.55 -13.32
CA SER A 476 -0.94 14.53 -12.26
C SER A 476 0.09 15.58 -12.64
N SER A 477 -0.32 16.85 -12.64
CA SER A 477 0.53 18.02 -12.91
C SER A 477 0.90 18.76 -11.63
#